data_AF-A0A840NBW8-F1
#
_entry.id   AF-A0A840NBW8-F1
#
_cell.length_a   1.000
_cell.length_b   1.000
_cell.length_c   1.000
_cell.angle_alpha   90.00
_cell.angle_beta   90.00
_cell.angle_gamma   90.00
#
_symmetry.space_group_name_H-M   'P 1'
#
loop_
_entity.id
_entity.type
_entity.pdbx_description
1 polymer ?
#
loop_
_entity_poly.entity_id
_entity_poly.type
_entity_poly.pdbx_seq_one_letter_code
_entity_poly.pdbx_strand_id
1 'polypeptide(L)'
;MHAGDERWGPEFLPRPWQQPVGPLLAEYSRSGDLEPAEFLDTYWDSAANSWRYPSQDGFEVDPDGNPDKHPEVLDVGDDLDRFGSEYGSFLAPAGDDYAERSLPPQSLTTREADFPCGYHRYEVARSFTVWEGPIAPWFAQPGGGTQILLDSAFLQPGEGQRLNVRWLLSNGYLKPADDLR
;
A
#
# COMPACT_ATOMS: atom_id res chain seq x y z
N MET A 1 -7.26 16.17 17.66
CA MET A 1 -7.86 16.59 16.37
C MET A 1 -6.75 17.16 15.51
N HIS A 2 -6.51 16.59 14.34
CA HIS A 2 -5.39 16.93 13.44
C HIS A 2 -5.81 17.90 12.32
N ALA A 3 -6.75 18.80 12.60
CA ALA A 3 -7.42 19.60 11.59
C ALA A 3 -6.42 20.42 10.76
N GLY A 4 -6.43 20.21 9.44
CA GLY A 4 -5.62 20.95 8.46
C GLY A 4 -4.23 20.39 8.17
N ASP A 5 -3.80 19.31 8.83
CA ASP A 5 -2.51 18.67 8.55
C ASP A 5 -2.71 17.39 7.74
N GLU A 6 -2.48 17.48 6.42
CA GLU A 6 -2.71 16.40 5.45
C GLU A 6 -1.91 15.12 5.74
N ARG A 7 -0.82 15.22 6.52
CA ARG A 7 -0.03 14.06 6.96
C ARG A 7 -0.87 13.07 7.76
N TRP A 8 -1.91 13.57 8.44
CA TRP A 8 -2.78 12.72 9.23
C TRP A 8 -3.85 12.01 8.43
N GLY A 9 -3.96 12.21 7.11
CA GLY A 9 -5.02 11.61 6.31
C GLY A 9 -6.38 12.30 6.46
N PRO A 10 -7.49 11.67 6.02
CA PRO A 10 -8.82 12.27 6.11
C PRO A 10 -9.22 12.43 7.58
N GLU A 11 -9.96 13.48 7.95
CA GLU A 11 -10.38 13.67 9.34
C GLU A 11 -11.25 12.51 9.87
N PHE A 12 -12.16 12.03 9.04
CA PHE A 12 -13.07 10.93 9.37
C PHE A 12 -12.66 9.67 8.62
N LEU A 13 -12.49 8.58 9.36
CA LEU A 13 -12.31 7.25 8.78
C LEU A 13 -13.69 6.61 8.50
N PRO A 14 -13.80 5.78 7.45
CA PRO A 14 -14.95 4.91 7.26
C PRO A 14 -15.20 4.04 8.51
N ARG A 15 -16.47 3.89 8.89
CA ARG A 15 -16.88 3.00 9.98
C ARG A 15 -16.75 1.54 9.55
N PRO A 16 -16.66 0.57 10.48
CA PRO A 16 -16.41 -0.84 10.14
C PRO A 16 -17.37 -1.48 9.14
N TRP A 17 -18.60 -0.98 8.99
CA TRP A 17 -19.59 -1.48 8.02
C TRP A 17 -19.60 -0.74 6.68
N GLN A 18 -18.79 0.32 6.52
CA GLN A 18 -18.73 1.12 5.30
C GLN A 18 -17.70 0.50 4.34
N GLN A 19 -18.19 -0.40 3.49
CA GLN A 19 -17.38 -1.05 2.47
C GLN A 19 -16.88 -0.07 1.39
N PRO A 20 -15.75 -0.38 0.73
CA PRO A 20 -14.88 -1.53 1.00
C PRO A 20 -13.88 -1.29 2.16
N VAL A 21 -13.56 -0.03 2.47
CA VAL A 21 -12.42 0.32 3.33
C VAL A 21 -12.69 0.13 4.82
N GLY A 22 -13.90 0.40 5.30
CA GLY A 22 -14.24 0.34 6.72
C GLY A 22 -13.84 -0.96 7.42
N PRO A 23 -14.18 -2.15 6.87
CA PRO A 23 -13.73 -3.42 7.40
C PRO A 23 -12.20 -3.56 7.53
N LEU A 24 -11.43 -3.02 6.58
CA LEU A 24 -9.97 -3.09 6.55
C LEU A 24 -9.29 -2.20 7.60
N LEU A 25 -10.06 -1.40 8.35
CA LEU A 25 -9.55 -0.51 9.38
C LEU A 25 -9.79 -1.05 10.80
N ALA A 26 -10.17 -2.33 10.96
CA ALA A 26 -10.59 -2.91 12.23
C ALA A 26 -9.56 -2.69 13.35
N GLU A 27 -8.28 -2.96 13.07
CA GLU A 27 -7.18 -2.87 14.04
C GLU A 27 -6.34 -1.59 13.88
N TYR A 28 -6.78 -0.63 13.04
CA TYR A 28 -6.00 0.55 12.71
C TYR A 28 -6.12 1.69 13.75
N SER A 29 -5.00 2.07 14.34
CA SER A 29 -4.84 3.32 15.11
C SER A 29 -3.81 4.22 14.44
N ARG A 30 -4.16 5.46 14.06
CA ARG A 30 -3.33 6.33 13.21
C ARG A 30 -1.89 6.51 13.66
N SER A 31 -1.67 6.61 14.97
CA SER A 31 -0.33 6.74 15.56
C SER A 31 0.04 5.57 16.47
N GLY A 32 -0.71 4.46 16.41
CA GLY A 32 -0.56 3.36 17.36
C GLY A 32 -0.71 3.87 18.80
N ASP A 33 0.29 3.59 19.63
CA ASP A 33 0.40 4.07 21.01
C ASP A 33 1.17 5.40 21.15
N LEU A 34 1.64 5.99 20.04
CA LEU A 34 2.43 7.23 20.06
C LEU A 34 1.53 8.46 20.15
N GLU A 35 2.02 9.47 20.88
CA GLU A 35 1.46 10.82 20.82
C GLU A 35 1.70 11.44 19.42
N PRO A 36 0.80 12.31 18.92
CA PRO A 36 0.91 12.87 17.56
C PRO A 36 2.25 13.54 17.23
N ALA A 37 2.84 14.25 18.19
CA ALA A 37 4.11 14.93 17.98
C ALA A 37 5.27 13.94 17.85
N GLU A 38 5.26 12.88 18.66
CA GLU A 38 6.27 11.81 18.64
C GLU A 38 6.19 10.99 17.36
N PHE A 39 4.97 10.69 16.89
CA PHE A 39 4.76 10.05 15.60
C PHE A 39 5.40 10.83 14.45
N LEU A 40 5.17 12.14 14.40
CA LEU A 40 5.74 12.99 13.34
C LEU A 40 7.25 13.17 13.49
N ASP A 41 7.78 13.31 14.71
CA ASP A 41 9.23 13.40 14.93
C ASP A 41 9.95 12.12 14.45
N THR A 42 9.31 10.97 14.70
CA THR A 42 9.83 9.65 14.29
C THR A 42 9.76 9.43 12.78
N TYR A 43 8.61 9.71 12.17
CA TYR A 43 8.30 9.24 10.82
C TYR A 43 8.29 10.33 9.75
N TRP A 44 8.34 11.62 10.10
CA TRP A 44 8.35 12.70 9.11
C TRP A 44 9.74 13.33 8.98
N ASP A 45 10.17 13.54 7.74
CA ASP A 45 11.33 14.37 7.43
C ASP A 45 10.82 15.75 6.97
N SER A 46 10.96 16.75 7.84
CA SER A 46 10.55 18.12 7.55
C SER A 46 11.44 18.82 6.52
N ALA A 47 12.70 18.40 6.37
CA ALA A 47 13.62 18.97 5.39
C ALA A 47 13.33 18.43 3.98
N ALA A 48 13.02 17.13 3.87
CA ALA A 48 12.64 16.50 2.61
C ALA A 48 11.15 16.68 2.26
N ASN A 49 10.33 17.13 3.22
CA ASN A 49 8.87 17.19 3.10
C ASN A 49 8.28 15.83 2.70
N SER A 50 8.76 14.76 3.33
CA SER A 50 8.37 13.38 3.03
C SER A 50 8.33 12.50 4.27
N TRP A 51 7.59 11.40 4.19
CA TRP A 51 7.67 10.32 5.17
C TRP A 51 9.04 9.64 5.10
N ARG A 52 9.54 9.23 6.27
CA ARG A 52 10.67 8.32 6.41
C ARG A 52 10.12 6.90 6.25
N TYR A 53 10.34 6.33 5.07
CA TYR A 53 9.97 4.94 4.78
C TYR A 53 11.03 3.97 5.32
N PRO A 54 10.65 2.71 5.61
CA PRO A 54 11.59 1.68 6.05
C PRO A 54 12.63 1.39 4.95
N SER A 55 13.79 0.87 5.35
CA SER A 55 14.77 0.32 4.40
C SER A 55 14.23 -0.91 3.67
N GLN A 56 14.96 -1.39 2.66
CA GLN A 56 14.66 -2.65 1.95
C GLN A 56 13.24 -2.72 1.40
N ASP A 57 12.73 -1.61 0.88
CA ASP A 57 11.37 -1.52 0.33
C ASP A 57 10.27 -1.94 1.33
N GLY A 58 10.56 -1.91 2.63
CA GLY A 58 9.62 -2.28 3.69
C GLY A 58 9.37 -3.78 3.86
N PHE A 59 10.17 -4.64 3.23
CA PHE A 59 10.15 -6.08 3.55
C PHE A 59 10.72 -6.31 4.96
N GLU A 60 10.21 -7.32 5.66
CA GLU A 60 10.94 -7.86 6.81
C GLU A 60 12.34 -8.30 6.36
N VAL A 61 13.27 -8.33 7.32
CA VAL A 61 14.64 -8.78 7.06
C VAL A 61 14.93 -10.05 7.82
N ASP A 62 15.63 -10.97 7.16
CA ASP A 62 16.14 -12.18 7.78
C ASP A 62 17.23 -11.86 8.84
N PRO A 63 17.66 -12.85 9.65
CA PRO A 63 18.72 -12.64 10.65
C PRO A 63 20.07 -12.18 10.07
N ASP A 64 20.30 -12.36 8.77
CA ASP A 64 21.51 -11.93 8.06
C ASP A 64 21.37 -10.51 7.46
N GLY A 65 20.19 -9.90 7.58
CA GLY A 65 19.87 -8.54 7.12
C GLY A 65 19.40 -8.44 5.66
N ASN A 66 19.08 -9.55 5.01
CA ASN A 66 18.53 -9.55 3.66
C ASN A 66 17.00 -9.40 3.71
N PRO A 67 16.37 -8.72 2.72
CA PRO A 67 14.91 -8.70 2.64
C PRO A 67 14.35 -10.12 2.48
N ASP A 68 13.40 -10.48 3.33
CA ASP A 68 12.59 -11.69 3.19
C ASP A 68 11.58 -11.47 2.07
N LYS A 69 12.00 -11.77 0.85
CA LYS A 69 11.15 -11.74 -0.34
C LYS A 69 11.59 -12.78 -1.35
N HIS A 70 10.66 -13.25 -2.16
CA HIS A 70 10.91 -14.22 -3.21
C HIS A 70 10.17 -13.83 -4.50
N PRO A 71 10.61 -14.31 -5.68
CA PRO A 71 9.85 -14.15 -6.90
C PRO A 71 8.58 -14.99 -6.81
N GLU A 72 7.43 -14.38 -7.03
CA GLU A 72 6.12 -15.04 -7.03
C GLU A 72 5.38 -14.80 -8.34
N VAL A 73 4.61 -15.78 -8.82
CA VAL A 73 3.80 -15.64 -10.03
C VAL A 73 2.38 -15.35 -9.63
N LEU A 74 1.91 -14.14 -9.92
CA LEU A 74 0.50 -13.82 -9.76
C LEU A 74 -0.26 -14.42 -10.93
N ASP A 75 -1.28 -15.21 -10.63
CA ASP A 75 -2.08 -15.95 -11.59
C ASP A 75 -3.37 -15.21 -11.95
N VAL A 76 -3.90 -15.51 -13.14
CA VAL A 76 -5.16 -14.92 -13.60
C VAL A 76 -6.28 -15.25 -12.60
N GLY A 77 -6.96 -14.21 -12.12
CA GLY A 77 -8.00 -14.31 -11.10
C GLY A 77 -7.53 -13.95 -9.69
N ASP A 78 -6.23 -13.79 -9.45
CA ASP A 78 -5.73 -13.31 -8.16
C ASP A 78 -6.28 -11.91 -7.87
N ASP A 79 -6.71 -11.72 -6.62
CA ASP A 79 -7.40 -10.52 -6.15
C ASP A 79 -6.45 -9.67 -5.31
N LEU A 80 -6.21 -8.45 -5.77
CA LEU A 80 -5.20 -7.54 -5.25
C LEU A 80 -5.84 -6.21 -4.90
N ASP A 81 -5.28 -5.51 -3.92
CA ASP A 81 -5.68 -4.14 -3.64
C ASP A 81 -4.47 -3.23 -3.34
N ARG A 82 -4.76 -1.93 -3.22
CA ARG A 82 -3.77 -0.90 -2.88
C ARG A 82 -4.44 0.33 -2.28
N PHE A 83 -3.77 0.92 -1.29
CA PHE A 83 -4.01 2.30 -0.87
C PHE A 83 -2.98 3.24 -1.50
N GLY A 84 -3.46 4.24 -2.23
CA GLY A 84 -2.67 5.25 -2.93
C GLY A 84 -2.71 5.12 -4.45
N SER A 85 -2.12 6.10 -5.12
CA SER A 85 -2.18 6.27 -6.58
C SER A 85 -1.69 5.04 -7.38
N GLU A 86 -2.30 4.82 -8.55
CA GLU A 86 -1.91 3.83 -9.56
C GLU A 86 -0.48 4.04 -10.12
N TYR A 87 0.15 5.19 -9.87
CA TYR A 87 1.55 5.42 -10.25
C TYR A 87 2.58 4.76 -9.29
N GLY A 88 2.11 4.07 -8.25
CA GLY A 88 2.94 3.27 -7.34
C GLY A 88 3.27 1.87 -7.89
N SER A 89 4.21 1.21 -7.23
CA SER A 89 4.73 -0.13 -7.60
C SER A 89 4.45 -1.22 -6.56
N PHE A 90 3.72 -0.91 -5.49
CA PHE A 90 3.37 -1.88 -4.44
C PHE A 90 1.88 -2.23 -4.52
N LEU A 91 1.54 -3.49 -4.28
CA LEU A 91 0.18 -3.98 -4.07
C LEU A 91 0.19 -4.91 -2.84
N ALA A 92 -0.96 -5.43 -2.47
CA ALA A 92 -1.11 -6.53 -1.52
C ALA A 92 -2.21 -7.47 -2.00
N PRO A 93 -2.28 -8.71 -1.47
CA PRO A 93 -3.50 -9.51 -1.53
C PRO A 93 -4.69 -8.69 -1.01
N ALA A 94 -5.83 -8.79 -1.71
CA ALA A 94 -7.01 -8.04 -1.30
C ALA A 94 -7.56 -8.55 0.03
N GLY A 95 -7.86 -7.63 0.95
CA GLY A 95 -8.48 -7.95 2.23
C GLY A 95 -7.57 -7.87 3.46
N ASP A 96 -6.25 -7.75 3.28
CA ASP A 96 -5.30 -7.50 4.39
C ASP A 96 -5.69 -6.20 5.13
N ASP A 97 -5.58 -6.21 6.46
CA ASP A 97 -5.92 -5.04 7.26
C ASP A 97 -4.93 -3.90 6.99
N TYR A 98 -5.39 -2.66 7.11
CA TYR A 98 -4.54 -1.48 6.88
C TYR A 98 -3.34 -1.41 7.84
N ALA A 99 -3.52 -1.90 9.07
CA ALA A 99 -2.46 -2.01 10.08
C ALA A 99 -1.37 -3.03 9.67
N GLU A 100 -1.73 -4.06 8.90
CA GLU A 100 -0.77 -5.07 8.43
C GLU A 100 0.10 -4.57 7.28
N ARG A 101 -0.25 -3.41 6.71
CA ARG A 101 0.41 -2.82 5.54
C ARG A 101 1.47 -1.78 5.87
N SER A 102 1.61 -1.40 7.15
CA SER A 102 2.59 -0.41 7.59
C SER A 102 2.59 0.86 6.72
N LEU A 103 1.41 1.43 6.47
CA LEU A 103 1.22 2.64 5.65
C LEU A 103 0.98 3.89 6.52
N PRO A 104 1.43 5.08 6.08
CA PRO A 104 1.20 6.32 6.82
C PRO A 104 -0.26 6.76 6.67
N PRO A 105 -0.83 7.48 7.66
CA PRO A 105 -2.24 7.91 7.64
C PRO A 105 -2.68 8.63 6.35
N GLN A 106 -1.77 9.40 5.74
CA GLN A 106 -1.99 10.11 4.48
C GLN A 106 -2.30 9.20 3.28
N SER A 107 -1.97 7.90 3.34
CA SER A 107 -2.34 6.96 2.29
C SER A 107 -3.86 6.69 2.23
N LEU A 108 -4.61 7.03 3.30
CA LEU A 108 -6.08 7.01 3.32
C LEU A 108 -6.72 8.28 2.77
N THR A 109 -5.95 9.24 2.25
CA THR A 109 -6.53 10.48 1.69
C THR A 109 -7.17 10.22 0.33
N THR A 110 -8.46 10.56 0.21
CA THR A 110 -9.16 10.62 -1.08
C THR A 110 -8.54 11.72 -1.94
N ARG A 111 -7.84 11.33 -3.01
CA ARG A 111 -7.30 12.26 -4.03
C ARG A 111 -8.13 12.27 -5.31
N GLU A 112 -8.82 11.16 -5.57
CA GLU A 112 -9.67 10.95 -6.74
C GLU A 112 -11.06 10.57 -6.24
N ALA A 113 -12.11 11.23 -6.74
CA ALA A 113 -13.46 11.06 -6.22
C ALA A 113 -13.98 9.61 -6.37
N ASP A 114 -13.55 8.93 -7.43
CA ASP A 114 -13.94 7.55 -7.74
C ASP A 114 -13.22 6.52 -6.84
N PHE A 115 -12.17 6.95 -6.12
CA PHE A 115 -11.35 6.10 -5.26
C PHE A 115 -11.32 6.66 -3.83
N PRO A 116 -12.42 6.54 -3.07
CA PRO A 116 -12.48 6.99 -1.69
C PRO A 116 -11.38 6.32 -0.86
N CYS A 117 -10.79 7.10 0.03
CA CYS A 117 -9.62 6.74 0.83
C CYS A 117 -8.38 6.34 0.02
N GLY A 118 -8.33 6.67 -1.28
CA GLY A 118 -7.27 6.22 -2.17
C GLY A 118 -7.25 4.69 -2.33
N TYR A 119 -8.34 3.99 -2.06
CA TYR A 119 -8.41 2.55 -2.16
C TYR A 119 -8.74 2.11 -3.60
N HIS A 120 -8.00 1.15 -4.09
CA HIS A 120 -8.21 0.51 -5.38
C HIS A 120 -8.13 -1.01 -5.21
N ARG A 121 -8.94 -1.75 -5.97
CA ARG A 121 -8.92 -3.22 -6.04
C ARG A 121 -8.88 -3.68 -7.49
N TYR A 122 -8.13 -4.74 -7.73
CA TYR A 122 -7.79 -5.24 -9.03
C TYR A 122 -7.87 -6.76 -9.05
N GLU A 123 -8.19 -7.31 -10.21
CA GLU A 123 -8.01 -8.73 -10.50
C GLU A 123 -6.90 -8.87 -11.54
N VAL A 124 -6.03 -9.87 -11.35
CA VAL A 124 -5.00 -10.22 -12.33
C VAL A 124 -5.66 -10.77 -13.60
N ALA A 125 -5.42 -10.09 -14.72
CA ALA A 125 -5.98 -10.43 -16.03
C ALA A 125 -4.99 -11.21 -16.92
N ARG A 126 -3.70 -11.19 -16.57
CA ARG A 126 -2.64 -11.94 -17.24
C ARG A 126 -1.55 -12.22 -16.22
N SER A 127 -1.08 -13.46 -16.12
CA SER A 127 -0.05 -13.82 -15.13
C SER A 127 1.26 -13.07 -15.36
N PHE A 128 1.93 -12.69 -14.26
CA PHE A 128 3.25 -12.04 -14.26
C PHE A 128 3.98 -12.26 -12.95
N THR A 129 5.31 -12.12 -12.97
CA THR A 129 6.16 -12.32 -11.80
C THR A 129 6.42 -11.01 -11.06
N VAL A 130 6.42 -11.08 -9.74
CA VAL A 130 6.65 -9.98 -8.79
C VAL A 130 7.64 -10.40 -7.71
N TRP A 131 8.09 -9.46 -6.89
CA TRP A 131 8.60 -9.81 -5.56
C TRP A 131 7.44 -9.87 -4.58
N GLU A 132 7.38 -10.94 -3.77
CA GLU A 132 6.42 -11.09 -2.68
C GLU A 132 7.14 -11.38 -1.36
N GLY A 133 6.61 -10.89 -0.24
CA GLY A 133 7.14 -11.15 1.08
C GLY A 133 6.43 -10.36 2.19
N PRO A 134 6.72 -10.68 3.47
CA PRO A 134 6.13 -10.03 4.63
C PRO A 134 6.53 -8.54 4.74
N ILE A 135 5.59 -7.74 5.23
CA ILE A 135 5.75 -6.30 5.47
C ILE A 135 6.33 -6.04 6.86
N ALA A 136 7.44 -5.31 6.95
CA ALA A 136 8.01 -4.92 8.22
C ALA A 136 7.09 -3.98 9.03
N PRO A 137 7.09 -4.07 10.37
CA PRO A 137 6.41 -3.10 11.22
C PRO A 137 6.93 -1.67 10.96
N TRP A 138 6.03 -0.73 10.67
CA TRP A 138 6.37 0.68 10.47
C TRP A 138 5.17 1.60 10.71
N PHE A 139 5.40 2.92 10.79
CA PHE A 139 4.37 3.94 11.08
C PHE A 139 3.48 3.57 12.29
N ALA A 140 4.11 3.08 13.36
CA ALA A 140 3.44 2.60 14.58
C ALA A 140 2.36 1.53 14.35
N GLN A 141 2.45 0.78 13.25
CA GLN A 141 1.62 -0.37 12.94
C GLN A 141 2.44 -1.66 13.03
N PRO A 142 1.78 -2.81 13.30
CA PRO A 142 2.47 -4.09 13.42
C PRO A 142 3.07 -4.60 12.11
N GLY A 143 2.55 -4.20 10.94
CA GLY A 143 2.94 -4.85 9.69
C GLY A 143 2.51 -6.32 9.68
N GLY A 144 3.30 -7.18 9.03
CA GLY A 144 3.09 -8.63 8.98
C GLY A 144 2.14 -9.11 7.88
N GLY A 145 1.49 -8.20 7.15
CA GLY A 145 0.77 -8.53 5.92
C GLY A 145 1.72 -8.88 4.78
N THR A 146 1.16 -9.23 3.63
CA THR A 146 1.96 -9.55 2.44
C THR A 146 2.03 -8.34 1.52
N GLN A 147 3.24 -7.97 1.08
CA GLN A 147 3.39 -6.99 0.00
C GLN A 147 3.88 -7.63 -1.28
N ILE A 148 3.38 -7.08 -2.37
CA ILE A 148 3.74 -7.38 -3.74
C ILE A 148 4.45 -6.15 -4.31
N LEU A 149 5.68 -6.33 -4.80
CA LEU A 149 6.48 -5.28 -5.43
C LEU A 149 6.75 -5.60 -6.91
N LEU A 150 6.35 -4.66 -7.77
CA LEU A 150 6.65 -4.70 -9.20
C LEU A 150 8.13 -4.41 -9.46
N ASP A 151 8.76 -5.25 -10.29
CA ASP A 151 10.16 -5.09 -10.70
C ASP A 151 10.33 -5.28 -12.20
N SER A 152 11.07 -4.37 -12.84
CA SER A 152 11.37 -4.44 -14.27
C SER A 152 12.33 -5.57 -14.62
N ALA A 153 12.99 -6.19 -13.64
CA ALA A 153 13.72 -7.44 -13.81
C ALA A 153 12.81 -8.59 -14.27
N PHE A 154 11.54 -8.59 -13.86
CA PHE A 154 10.55 -9.60 -14.24
C PHE A 154 9.67 -9.16 -15.41
N LEU A 155 9.28 -7.89 -15.44
CA LEU A 155 8.35 -7.38 -16.45
C LEU A 155 8.80 -6.02 -16.99
N GLN A 156 9.38 -6.01 -18.18
CA GLN A 156 9.91 -4.79 -18.78
C GLN A 156 8.79 -3.96 -19.43
N PRO A 157 8.58 -2.70 -18.99
CA PRO A 157 7.54 -1.84 -19.54
C PRO A 157 7.89 -1.24 -20.91
N GLY A 158 9.12 -1.46 -21.39
CA GLY A 158 9.66 -0.84 -22.60
C GLY A 158 10.41 0.47 -22.32
N GLU A 159 11.11 0.97 -23.34
CA GLU A 159 11.97 2.15 -23.23
C GLU A 159 11.18 3.40 -22.82
N GLY A 160 11.70 4.13 -21.83
CA GLY A 160 11.10 5.37 -21.32
C GLY A 160 9.81 5.18 -20.50
N GLN A 161 9.35 3.94 -20.30
CA GLN A 161 8.16 3.65 -19.51
C GLN A 161 8.54 3.21 -18.10
N ARG A 162 7.69 3.57 -17.13
CA ARG A 162 7.81 3.13 -15.74
C ARG A 162 6.81 2.02 -15.47
N LEU A 163 7.29 0.92 -14.91
CA LEU A 163 6.42 -0.14 -14.41
C LEU A 163 5.72 0.36 -13.13
N ASN A 164 4.39 0.37 -13.15
CA ASN A 164 3.49 0.73 -12.06
C ASN A 164 2.10 0.14 -12.33
N VAL A 165 1.19 0.26 -11.37
CA VAL A 165 -0.18 -0.27 -11.49
C VAL A 165 -0.90 0.30 -12.72
N ARG A 166 -0.73 1.59 -13.01
CA ARG A 166 -1.30 2.24 -14.20
C ARG A 166 -0.85 1.58 -15.50
N TRP A 167 0.44 1.23 -15.58
CA TRP A 167 1.00 0.53 -16.72
C TRP A 167 0.39 -0.87 -16.85
N LEU A 168 0.25 -1.61 -15.74
CA LEU A 168 -0.36 -2.95 -15.75
C LEU A 168 -1.81 -2.91 -16.25
N LEU A 169 -2.61 -1.94 -15.79
CA LEU A 169 -3.98 -1.71 -16.25
C LEU A 169 -4.01 -1.40 -17.76
N SER A 170 -3.16 -0.49 -18.21
CA SER A 170 -3.12 -0.05 -19.62
C SER A 170 -2.67 -1.16 -20.57
N ASN A 171 -1.92 -2.15 -20.06
CA ASN A 171 -1.37 -3.27 -20.84
C ASN A 171 -2.10 -4.60 -20.60
N GLY A 172 -3.20 -4.59 -19.83
CA GLY A 172 -4.07 -5.75 -19.62
C GLY A 172 -3.46 -6.84 -18.73
N TYR A 173 -2.56 -6.47 -17.81
CA TYR A 173 -2.10 -7.35 -16.73
C TYR A 173 -3.02 -7.32 -15.52
N LEU A 174 -3.64 -6.17 -15.27
CA LEU A 174 -4.67 -5.99 -14.25
C LEU A 174 -5.95 -5.45 -14.90
N LYS A 175 -7.09 -5.69 -14.25
CA LYS A 175 -8.36 -4.98 -14.48
C LYS A 175 -8.92 -4.51 -13.13
N PRO A 176 -9.69 -3.41 -13.07
CA PRO A 176 -10.42 -3.07 -11.85
C PRO A 176 -11.37 -4.21 -11.46
N ALA A 177 -11.49 -4.50 -10.16
CA ALA A 177 -12.45 -5.48 -9.68
C ALA A 177 -13.90 -4.99 -9.89
N ASP A 178 -14.80 -5.89 -10.30
CA ASP A 178 -16.15 -5.55 -10.77
C ASP A 178 -17.12 -5.11 -9.65
N ASP A 179 -16.76 -5.28 -8.37
CA ASP A 179 -17.64 -5.08 -7.22
C ASP A 179 -17.55 -3.72 -6.53
N LEU A 180 -16.76 -2.79 -7.10
CA LEU A 180 -16.66 -1.40 -6.63
C LEU A 180 -17.52 -0.40 -7.42
N ARG A 181 -18.45 -0.87 -8.26
CA ARG A 181 -19.41 -0.03 -9.00
C ARG A 181 -20.82 -0.01 -8.39
#